data_AF-A0A9P4LZW0-F1
#
_entry.id   AF-A0A9P4LZW0-F1
#
_cell.length_a   1.000
_cell.length_b   1.000
_cell.length_c   1.000
_cell.angle_alpha   90.00
_cell.angle_beta   90.00
_cell.angle_gamma   90.00
#
_symmetry.space_group_name_H-M   'P 1'
#
loop_
_entity.id
_entity.type
_entity.pdbx_description
1 polymer ?
#
loop_
_entity_poly.entity_id
_entity_poly.type
_entity_poly.pdbx_seq_one_letter_code
_entity_poly.pdbx_strand_id
1 'polypeptide(L)'
;MVVLWGLDLREITWSKFGNANMWNTNYHLRRTKFIVYQLAMILCVISESLGTAALSDYVDQQTYVQTKSGNIAKVHNDDYIGAASYNIWCGIFVAFIFGAAFFFDLIWPERHEDRGIKNAWRACSIMAVIFEASDAITLTVITFQSGRGVKVTGVDSNTANQLISSFPKASETIPKYSNNPRAIAAVAFVWPGLLAVIASTIVMWMSLGHNDREGPKSTHYRNEEKNFGNDVSQADAVSEPETSHAAFNGATTNGATTNGATTNGATTNGNEHAYEGV
;
A
#
# COMPACT_ATOMS: atom_id res chain seq x y z
N MET A 1 -5.63 -23.49 -17.35
CA MET A 1 -5.81 -22.09 -16.90
C MET A 1 -5.73 -22.12 -15.39
N VAL A 2 -4.80 -21.41 -14.75
CA VAL A 2 -4.73 -21.40 -13.28
C VAL A 2 -5.47 -20.16 -12.81
N VAL A 3 -6.80 -20.26 -12.80
CA VAL A 3 -7.69 -19.27 -12.22
C VAL A 3 -7.87 -19.65 -10.76
N LEU A 4 -7.45 -18.77 -9.85
CA LEU A 4 -7.62 -18.99 -8.42
C LEU A 4 -8.55 -17.88 -7.90
N TRP A 5 -9.68 -18.25 -7.29
CA TRP A 5 -10.71 -17.30 -6.81
C TRP A 5 -11.27 -16.35 -7.88
N GLY A 6 -11.32 -16.78 -9.15
CA GLY A 6 -11.79 -15.94 -10.26
C GLY A 6 -10.77 -14.91 -10.77
N LEU A 7 -9.54 -14.93 -10.26
CA LEU A 7 -8.44 -14.06 -10.67
C LEU A 7 -7.46 -14.84 -11.55
N ASP A 8 -7.09 -14.29 -12.72
CA ASP A 8 -6.09 -14.89 -13.59
C ASP A 8 -4.68 -14.58 -13.04
N LEU A 9 -3.98 -15.61 -12.59
CA LEU A 9 -2.62 -15.49 -12.04
C LEU A 9 -1.59 -15.07 -13.09
N ARG A 10 -1.90 -15.18 -14.38
CA ARG A 10 -1.01 -14.69 -15.47
C ARG A 10 -0.91 -13.18 -15.52
N GLU A 11 -1.87 -12.47 -14.91
CA GLU A 11 -1.83 -11.01 -14.84
C GLU A 11 -0.79 -10.49 -13.83
N ILE A 12 -0.30 -11.36 -12.93
CA ILE A 12 0.81 -11.05 -12.03
C ILE A 12 2.09 -10.98 -12.87
N THR A 13 2.41 -9.77 -13.35
CA THR A 13 3.62 -9.50 -14.11
C THR A 13 4.37 -8.34 -13.48
N TRP A 14 5.70 -8.41 -13.49
CA TRP A 14 6.55 -7.32 -12.97
C TRP A 14 6.28 -5.97 -13.67
N SER A 15 5.81 -6.01 -14.92
CA SER A 15 5.40 -4.82 -15.68
C SER A 15 4.19 -4.08 -15.08
N LYS A 16 3.28 -4.77 -14.38
CA LYS A 16 2.13 -4.13 -13.69
C LYS A 16 2.54 -3.26 -12.52
N PHE A 17 3.72 -3.52 -11.92
CA PHE A 17 4.36 -2.64 -10.94
C PHE A 17 5.06 -1.43 -11.55
N GLY A 18 5.06 -1.31 -12.88
CA GLY A 18 5.64 -0.17 -13.58
C GLY A 18 4.91 1.14 -13.31
N ASN A 19 5.66 2.22 -13.26
CA ASN A 19 5.19 3.59 -13.05
C ASN A 19 3.99 3.96 -13.95
N ALA A 20 4.03 3.57 -15.22
CA ALA A 20 2.95 3.85 -16.17
C ALA A 20 1.59 3.24 -15.76
N ASN A 21 1.58 2.10 -15.06
CA ASN A 21 0.36 1.44 -14.59
C ASN A 21 -0.17 2.04 -13.29
N MET A 22 0.73 2.41 -12.37
CA MET A 22 0.39 3.05 -11.08
C MET A 22 -0.18 4.47 -11.27
N TRP A 23 0.38 5.23 -12.20
CA TRP A 23 0.00 6.63 -12.44
C TRP A 23 -1.00 6.80 -13.58
N ASN A 24 -1.70 5.76 -14.01
CA ASN A 24 -2.71 5.88 -15.06
C ASN A 24 -4.02 6.51 -14.54
N THR A 25 -4.67 7.34 -15.36
CA THR A 25 -6.01 7.96 -15.15
C THR A 25 -7.17 7.14 -15.70
N ASN A 26 -6.91 5.99 -16.33
CA ASN A 26 -7.95 5.12 -16.90
C ASN A 26 -8.91 4.54 -15.84
N TYR A 27 -8.49 4.48 -14.57
CA TYR A 27 -9.26 3.91 -13.47
C TYR A 27 -9.58 4.96 -12.41
N HIS A 28 -10.81 4.91 -11.87
CA HIS A 28 -11.30 5.90 -10.92
C HIS A 28 -10.47 5.88 -9.61
N LEU A 29 -10.04 7.06 -9.14
CA LEU A 29 -9.25 7.26 -7.91
C LEU A 29 -7.91 6.50 -7.82
N ARG A 30 -7.39 5.89 -8.90
CA ARG A 30 -6.18 5.06 -8.85
C ARG A 30 -4.97 5.76 -8.22
N ARG A 31 -4.64 6.97 -8.66
CA ARG A 31 -3.52 7.77 -8.10
C ARG A 31 -3.77 8.14 -6.65
N THR A 32 -5.00 8.55 -6.33
CA THR A 32 -5.40 8.96 -4.98
C THR A 32 -5.29 7.79 -4.00
N LYS A 33 -5.80 6.61 -4.37
CA LYS A 33 -5.65 5.37 -3.60
C LYS A 33 -4.18 5.03 -3.37
N PHE A 34 -3.37 5.08 -4.43
CA PHE A 34 -1.94 4.78 -4.30
C PHE A 34 -1.28 5.71 -3.29
N ILE A 35 -1.43 7.02 -3.44
CA ILE A 35 -0.81 8.00 -2.54
C ILE A 35 -1.32 7.81 -1.10
N VAL A 36 -2.64 7.76 -0.91
CA VAL A 36 -3.24 7.78 0.43
C VAL A 36 -2.97 6.48 1.18
N TYR A 37 -3.08 5.32 0.51
CA TYR A 37 -2.79 4.02 1.14
C TYR A 37 -1.29 3.89 1.47
N GLN A 38 -0.41 4.33 0.59
CA GLN A 38 1.04 4.29 0.84
C GLN A 38 1.45 5.25 1.97
N LEU A 39 0.85 6.45 2.04
CA LEU A 39 1.08 7.35 3.16
C LEU A 39 0.66 6.73 4.50
N ALA A 40 -0.51 6.08 4.54
CA ALA A 40 -0.96 5.36 5.73
C ALA A 40 0.04 4.27 6.14
N MET A 41 0.43 3.41 5.19
CA MET A 41 1.37 2.32 5.46
C MET A 41 2.74 2.82 5.91
N ILE A 42 3.32 3.83 5.25
CA ILE A 42 4.65 4.35 5.59
C ILE A 42 4.66 4.96 7.00
N LEU A 43 3.65 5.77 7.34
CA LEU A 43 3.59 6.44 8.65
C LEU A 43 3.40 5.42 9.78
N CYS A 44 2.50 4.46 9.61
CA CYS A 44 2.30 3.37 10.58
C CYS A 44 3.57 2.50 10.72
N VAL A 45 4.23 2.13 9.61
CA VAL A 45 5.47 1.33 9.64
C VAL A 45 6.63 2.08 10.31
N ILE A 46 6.76 3.40 10.09
CA ILE A 46 7.77 4.21 10.78
C ILE A 46 7.49 4.24 12.28
N SER A 47 6.23 4.49 12.67
CA SER A 47 5.82 4.45 14.08
C SER A 47 6.16 3.11 14.72
N GLU A 48 5.75 2.01 14.09
CA GLU A 48 6.03 0.64 14.52
C GLU A 48 7.52 0.37 14.66
N SER A 49 8.32 0.74 13.66
CA SER A 49 9.76 0.48 13.66
C SER A 49 10.46 1.23 14.80
N LEU A 50 10.07 2.47 15.06
CA LEU A 50 10.60 3.29 16.16
C LEU A 50 10.15 2.77 17.52
N GLY A 51 8.87 2.38 17.64
CA GLY A 51 8.31 1.75 18.83
C GLY A 51 9.03 0.43 19.14
N THR A 52 9.30 -0.38 18.13
CA THR A 52 10.01 -1.66 18.22
C THR A 52 11.47 -1.48 18.61
N ALA A 53 12.14 -0.45 18.09
CA ALA A 53 13.50 -0.14 18.50
C ALA A 53 13.57 0.21 20.00
N ALA A 54 12.66 1.06 20.48
CA ALA A 54 12.55 1.38 21.90
C ALA A 54 12.17 0.16 22.75
N LEU A 55 11.24 -0.67 22.28
CA LEU A 55 10.84 -1.94 22.90
C LEU A 55 12.04 -2.86 23.10
N SER A 56 12.81 -3.09 22.04
CA SER A 56 14.00 -3.95 22.05
C SER A 56 15.01 -3.48 23.09
N ASP A 57 15.26 -2.17 23.16
CA ASP A 57 16.15 -1.59 24.15
C ASP A 57 15.65 -1.77 25.60
N TYR A 58 14.35 -1.66 25.84
CA TYR A 58 13.76 -1.88 27.16
C TYR A 58 13.84 -3.35 27.58
N VAL A 59 13.64 -4.29 26.65
CA VAL A 59 13.81 -5.73 26.89
C VAL A 59 15.27 -6.04 27.19
N ASP A 60 16.20 -5.54 26.38
CA ASP A 60 17.65 -5.69 26.59
C ASP A 60 18.08 -5.15 27.97
N GLN A 61 17.57 -3.97 28.36
CA GLN A 61 17.84 -3.38 29.67
C GLN A 61 17.31 -4.26 30.81
N GLN A 62 16.09 -4.78 30.69
CA GLN A 62 15.51 -5.69 31.67
C GLN A 62 16.37 -6.95 31.84
N THR A 63 16.73 -7.61 30.73
CA THR A 63 17.60 -8.79 30.77
C THR A 63 18.95 -8.46 31.38
N TYR A 64 19.59 -7.36 30.98
CA TYR A 64 20.89 -6.95 31.50
C TYR A 64 20.88 -6.73 33.02
N VAL A 65 19.92 -5.95 33.54
CA VAL A 65 19.82 -5.63 34.97
C VAL A 65 19.50 -6.89 35.79
N GLN A 66 18.60 -7.74 35.30
CA GLN A 66 18.25 -8.99 35.98
C GLN A 66 19.44 -9.95 36.01
N THR A 67 20.15 -10.15 34.90
CA THR A 67 21.33 -11.02 34.84
C THR A 67 22.46 -10.49 35.73
N LYS A 68 22.75 -9.19 35.70
CA LYS A 68 23.84 -8.58 36.46
C LYS A 68 23.62 -8.57 37.97
N SER A 69 22.35 -8.50 38.40
CA SER A 69 21.97 -8.57 39.82
C SER A 69 21.76 -9.99 40.34
N GLY A 70 22.05 -11.04 39.54
CA GLY A 70 21.78 -12.43 39.94
C GLY A 70 20.29 -12.72 40.13
N ASN A 71 19.42 -12.06 39.36
CA ASN A 71 17.95 -12.12 39.41
C ASN A 71 17.29 -11.55 40.68
N ILE A 72 18.06 -10.79 41.50
CA ILE A 72 17.56 -10.12 42.70
C ILE A 72 16.76 -8.87 42.32
N ALA A 73 17.28 -8.05 41.40
CA ALA A 73 16.59 -6.86 40.92
C ALA A 73 15.55 -7.27 39.86
N LYS A 74 14.31 -6.80 40.00
CA LYS A 74 13.23 -6.98 39.03
C LYS A 74 12.89 -5.64 38.39
N VAL A 75 13.07 -5.56 37.08
CA VAL A 75 12.71 -4.42 36.24
C VAL A 75 11.27 -4.58 35.77
N HIS A 76 10.48 -3.53 35.92
CA HIS A 76 9.09 -3.42 35.49
C HIS A 76 9.01 -2.32 34.44
N ASN A 77 8.77 -2.73 33.20
CA ASN A 77 8.60 -1.88 32.02
C ASN A 77 7.48 -2.42 31.10
N ASP A 78 6.65 -3.33 31.62
CA ASP A 78 5.60 -4.05 30.91
C ASP A 78 4.59 -3.11 30.25
N ASP A 79 4.34 -1.95 30.86
CA ASP A 79 3.48 -0.90 30.31
C ASP A 79 3.90 -0.50 28.88
N TYR A 80 5.19 -0.19 28.69
CA TYR A 80 5.70 0.21 27.38
C TYR A 80 5.87 -0.99 26.45
N ILE A 81 6.28 -2.14 26.99
CA ILE A 81 6.41 -3.37 26.20
C ILE A 81 5.06 -3.74 25.57
N GLY A 82 3.99 -3.71 26.36
CA GLY A 82 2.63 -3.99 25.92
C GLY A 82 2.14 -2.98 24.89
N ALA A 83 2.35 -1.68 25.13
CA ALA A 83 1.96 -0.63 24.20
C ALA A 83 2.68 -0.75 22.85
N ALA A 84 4.00 -0.95 22.84
CA ALA A 84 4.77 -1.10 21.61
C ALA A 84 4.43 -2.41 20.87
N SER A 85 4.16 -3.50 21.60
CA SER A 85 3.69 -4.76 20.99
C SER A 85 2.32 -4.61 20.33
N TYR A 86 1.42 -3.82 20.94
CA TYR A 86 0.13 -3.50 20.35
C TYR A 86 0.26 -2.63 19.10
N ASN A 87 1.20 -1.68 19.11
CA ASN A 87 1.53 -0.84 17.96
C ASN A 87 2.01 -1.68 16.75
N ILE A 88 2.89 -2.66 16.98
CA ILE A 88 3.31 -3.63 15.95
C ILE A 88 2.10 -4.33 15.33
N TRP A 89 1.20 -4.84 16.17
CA TRP A 89 0.02 -5.54 15.67
C TRP A 89 -0.90 -4.64 14.85
N CYS A 90 -1.14 -3.40 15.29
CA CYS A 90 -1.95 -2.43 14.56
C CYS A 90 -1.32 -2.04 13.22
N GLY A 91 -0.02 -1.75 13.21
CA GLY A 91 0.74 -1.45 11.99
C GLY A 91 0.67 -2.57 10.96
N ILE A 92 0.90 -3.82 11.37
CA ILE A 92 0.76 -5.00 10.50
C ILE A 92 -0.66 -5.15 9.98
N PHE A 93 -1.69 -4.94 10.82
CA PHE A 93 -3.09 -5.03 10.40
C PHE A 93 -3.40 -3.99 9.31
N VAL A 94 -3.00 -2.73 9.51
CA VAL A 94 -3.16 -1.64 8.54
C VAL A 94 -2.45 -1.97 7.23
N ALA A 95 -1.20 -2.41 7.30
CA ALA A 95 -0.40 -2.80 6.14
C ALA A 95 -1.02 -3.98 5.38
N PHE A 96 -1.56 -4.96 6.09
CA PHE A 96 -2.22 -6.11 5.46
C PHE A 96 -3.48 -5.68 4.70
N ILE A 97 -4.35 -4.86 5.32
CA ILE A 97 -5.60 -4.43 4.68
C ILE A 97 -5.34 -3.49 3.51
N PHE A 98 -4.65 -2.37 3.72
CA PHE A 98 -4.45 -1.37 2.66
C PHE A 98 -3.38 -1.78 1.65
N GLY A 99 -2.38 -2.56 2.07
CA GLY A 99 -1.42 -3.17 1.17
C GLY A 99 -2.07 -4.18 0.26
N ALA A 100 -2.88 -5.10 0.80
CA ALA A 100 -3.62 -6.05 -0.03
C ALA A 100 -4.59 -5.32 -0.97
N ALA A 101 -5.36 -4.35 -0.47
CA ALA A 101 -6.26 -3.55 -1.30
C ALA A 101 -5.52 -2.88 -2.47
N PHE A 102 -4.34 -2.31 -2.20
CA PHE A 102 -3.48 -1.74 -3.22
C PHE A 102 -3.03 -2.77 -4.27
N PHE A 103 -2.52 -3.94 -3.85
CA PHE A 103 -2.08 -4.98 -4.77
C PHE A 103 -3.24 -5.51 -5.63
N PHE A 104 -4.42 -5.71 -5.05
CA PHE A 104 -5.60 -6.13 -5.80
C PHE A 104 -6.02 -5.09 -6.85
N ASP A 105 -6.06 -3.81 -6.48
CA ASP A 105 -6.39 -2.71 -7.39
C ASP A 105 -5.36 -2.53 -8.52
N LEU A 106 -4.10 -2.90 -8.28
CA LEU A 106 -3.01 -2.80 -9.25
C LEU A 106 -2.99 -3.98 -10.22
N ILE A 107 -3.08 -5.20 -9.70
CA ILE A 107 -2.94 -6.43 -10.49
C ILE A 107 -4.24 -6.71 -11.26
N TRP A 108 -5.40 -6.63 -10.60
CA TRP A 108 -6.71 -6.98 -11.17
C TRP A 108 -7.72 -5.83 -11.03
N PRO A 109 -7.55 -4.73 -11.78
CA PRO A 109 -8.41 -3.56 -11.63
C PRO A 109 -9.85 -3.77 -12.09
N GLU A 110 -10.09 -4.74 -12.97
CA GLU A 110 -11.43 -5.07 -13.48
C GLU A 110 -12.09 -6.24 -12.72
N ARG A 111 -11.54 -6.63 -11.56
CA ARG A 111 -12.06 -7.75 -10.79
C ARG A 111 -13.53 -7.54 -10.41
N HIS A 112 -14.33 -8.58 -10.60
CA HIS A 112 -15.71 -8.58 -10.14
C HIS A 112 -15.78 -9.10 -8.71
N GLU A 113 -15.95 -8.19 -7.75
CA GLU A 113 -16.07 -8.54 -6.34
C GLU A 113 -17.53 -8.81 -5.96
N ASP A 114 -17.76 -9.95 -5.31
CA ASP A 114 -19.05 -10.27 -4.72
C ASP A 114 -19.34 -9.39 -3.50
N ARG A 115 -20.62 -9.22 -3.16
CA ARG A 115 -21.09 -8.28 -2.13
C ARG A 115 -20.54 -8.61 -0.74
N GLY A 116 -20.30 -9.90 -0.45
CA GLY A 116 -19.65 -10.34 0.78
C GLY A 116 -18.22 -9.83 0.94
N ILE A 117 -17.43 -9.86 -0.14
CA ILE A 117 -16.04 -9.40 -0.14
C ILE A 117 -15.97 -7.88 0.03
N LYS A 118 -16.84 -7.13 -0.65
CA LYS A 118 -16.96 -5.67 -0.48
C LYS A 118 -17.32 -5.29 0.96
N ASN A 119 -18.23 -6.04 1.58
CA ASN A 119 -18.58 -5.82 2.98
C ASN A 119 -17.42 -6.15 3.93
N ALA A 120 -16.64 -7.19 3.63
CA ALA A 120 -15.43 -7.51 4.39
C ALA A 120 -14.40 -6.37 4.29
N TRP A 121 -14.14 -5.81 3.11
CA TRP A 121 -13.28 -4.64 2.95
C TRP A 121 -13.75 -3.43 3.76
N ARG A 122 -15.07 -3.15 3.73
CA ARG A 122 -15.67 -2.07 4.54
C ARG A 122 -15.52 -2.32 6.04
N ALA A 123 -15.76 -3.53 6.51
CA ALA A 123 -15.62 -3.90 7.91
C ALA A 123 -14.16 -3.81 8.38
N CYS A 124 -13.22 -4.38 7.60
CA CYS A 124 -11.79 -4.35 7.92
C CYS A 124 -11.21 -2.94 7.90
N SER A 125 -11.63 -2.08 6.98
CA SER A 125 -11.19 -0.68 6.95
C SER A 125 -11.69 0.13 8.15
N ILE A 126 -12.91 -0.12 8.63
CA ILE A 126 -13.39 0.47 9.90
C ILE A 126 -12.56 -0.08 11.08
N MET A 127 -12.33 -1.39 11.14
CA MET A 127 -11.53 -1.99 12.21
C MET A 127 -10.11 -1.42 12.22
N ALA A 128 -9.50 -1.18 11.06
CA ALA A 128 -8.19 -0.55 10.96
C ALA A 128 -8.16 0.84 11.61
N VAL A 129 -9.20 1.67 11.37
CA VAL A 129 -9.34 2.98 12.01
C VAL A 129 -9.48 2.84 13.53
N ILE A 130 -10.30 1.90 14.01
CA ILE A 130 -10.51 1.71 15.44
C ILE A 130 -9.22 1.26 16.13
N PHE A 131 -8.52 0.27 15.57
CA PHE A 131 -7.29 -0.25 16.13
C PHE A 131 -6.18 0.80 16.13
N GLU A 132 -5.98 1.49 15.01
CA GLU A 132 -4.99 2.57 14.92
C GLU A 132 -5.32 3.72 15.89
N ALA A 133 -6.61 4.06 16.07
CA ALA A 133 -7.01 5.08 17.03
C ALA A 133 -6.73 4.64 18.48
N SER A 134 -7.06 3.39 18.83
CA SER A 134 -6.76 2.85 20.16
C SER A 134 -5.26 2.74 20.41
N ASP A 135 -4.47 2.43 19.38
CA ASP A 135 -3.02 2.36 19.47
C ASP A 135 -2.41 3.75 19.64
N ALA A 136 -2.79 4.73 18.82
CA ALA A 136 -2.35 6.12 18.96
C ALA A 136 -2.61 6.65 20.38
N ILE A 137 -3.79 6.37 20.93
CA ILE A 137 -4.15 6.76 22.31
C ILE A 137 -3.27 6.00 23.32
N THR A 138 -3.18 4.67 23.20
CA THR A 138 -2.44 3.82 24.14
C THR A 138 -0.97 4.20 24.18
N LEU A 139 -0.32 4.31 23.02
CA LEU A 139 1.08 4.70 22.92
C LEU A 139 1.31 6.12 23.44
N THR A 140 0.40 7.07 23.16
CA THR A 140 0.49 8.43 23.70
C THR A 140 0.40 8.44 25.22
N VAL A 141 -0.60 7.75 25.78
CA VAL A 141 -0.86 7.69 27.22
C VAL A 141 0.28 6.98 27.95
N ILE A 142 0.81 5.88 27.41
CA ILE A 142 1.92 5.15 28.04
C ILE A 142 3.22 5.96 27.96
N THR A 143 3.50 6.62 26.83
CA THR A 143 4.72 7.41 26.63
C THR A 143 4.72 8.69 27.47
N PHE A 144 3.61 9.43 27.54
CA PHE A 144 3.58 10.77 28.14
C PHE A 144 2.96 10.84 29.54
N GLN A 145 2.32 9.78 30.04
CA GLN A 145 1.72 9.85 31.37
C GLN A 145 2.77 10.04 32.46
N SER A 146 2.58 11.09 33.25
CA SER A 146 3.46 11.45 34.35
C SER A 146 3.53 10.31 35.36
N GLY A 147 4.74 9.82 35.62
CA GLY A 147 5.02 8.71 36.54
C GLY A 147 5.19 7.34 35.88
N ARG A 148 5.00 7.23 34.56
CA ARG A 148 5.39 6.02 33.81
C ARG A 148 6.84 6.06 33.39
N GLY A 149 7.47 4.92 33.57
CA GLY A 149 8.88 4.69 33.32
C GLY A 149 9.31 3.36 33.93
N VAL A 150 10.56 3.01 33.66
CA VAL A 150 11.21 1.81 34.16
C VAL A 150 11.28 1.87 35.69
N LYS A 151 10.65 0.91 36.36
CA LYS A 151 10.74 0.74 37.82
C LYS A 151 11.60 -0.47 38.14
N VAL A 152 12.49 -0.35 39.11
CA VAL A 152 13.32 -1.47 39.58
C VAL A 152 12.96 -1.74 41.04
N THR A 153 12.74 -3.01 41.35
CA THR A 153 12.37 -3.50 42.68
C THR A 153 13.33 -4.60 43.12
N GLY A 154 13.39 -4.90 44.42
CA GLY A 154 14.28 -5.94 44.97
C GLY A 154 15.69 -5.47 45.37
N VAL A 155 16.04 -4.21 45.07
CA VAL A 155 17.27 -3.55 45.51
C VAL A 155 16.96 -2.12 45.96
N ASP A 156 17.88 -1.48 46.69
CA ASP A 156 17.74 -0.07 47.05
C ASP A 156 17.82 0.85 45.81
N SER A 157 17.30 2.07 45.95
CA SER A 157 17.20 3.02 44.85
C SER A 157 18.56 3.44 44.27
N ASN A 158 19.64 3.44 45.07
CA ASN A 158 20.97 3.79 44.58
C ASN A 158 21.55 2.65 43.74
N THR A 159 21.46 1.42 44.21
CA THR A 159 21.88 0.24 43.45
C THR A 159 21.05 0.07 42.17
N ALA A 160 19.74 0.31 42.22
CA ALA A 160 18.89 0.32 41.03
C ALA A 160 19.39 1.31 39.96
N ASN A 161 19.69 2.55 40.36
CA ASN A 161 20.19 3.57 39.45
C ASN A 161 21.56 3.20 38.89
N GLN A 162 22.46 2.65 39.70
CA GLN A 162 23.78 2.18 39.26
C GLN A 162 23.67 1.03 38.24
N LEU A 163 22.76 0.09 38.47
CA LEU A 163 22.50 -1.03 37.56
C LEU A 163 21.99 -0.51 36.20
N ILE A 164 20.99 0.38 36.21
CA ILE A 164 20.45 1.02 35.01
C ILE A 164 21.54 1.81 34.27
N SER A 165 22.31 2.64 34.97
CA SER A 165 23.35 3.47 34.36
C SER A 165 24.51 2.65 33.79
N SER A 166 24.69 1.41 34.27
CA SER A 166 25.72 0.52 33.77
C SER A 166 25.34 -0.23 32.49
N PHE A 167 24.09 -0.09 32.03
CA PHE A 167 23.64 -0.67 30.77
C PHE A 167 24.35 0.01 29.57
N PRO A 168 24.92 -0.73 28.61
CA PRO A 168 25.70 -0.15 27.51
C PRO A 168 24.95 0.91 26.68
N LYS A 169 23.63 0.76 26.51
CA LYS A 169 22.78 1.73 25.81
C LYS A 169 22.03 2.67 26.76
N ALA A 170 22.52 2.89 27.98
CA ALA A 170 21.84 3.73 28.98
C ALA A 170 21.55 5.16 28.52
N SER A 171 22.36 5.69 27.58
CA SER A 171 22.12 7.01 26.94
C SER A 171 20.92 7.00 25.98
N GLU A 172 20.59 5.85 25.39
CA GLU A 172 19.46 5.68 24.45
C GLU A 172 18.19 5.23 25.19
N THR A 173 18.34 4.36 26.19
CA THR A 173 17.24 3.73 26.94
C THR A 173 16.91 4.51 28.20
N ILE A 174 16.29 5.67 28.01
CA ILE A 174 15.96 6.56 29.12
C ILE A 174 14.87 5.92 30.00
N PRO A 175 15.04 5.88 31.34
CA PRO A 175 14.08 5.26 32.25
C PRO A 175 12.68 5.86 32.17
N LYS A 176 12.58 7.16 31.90
CA LYS A 176 11.31 7.85 31.68
C LYS A 176 10.94 7.78 30.19
N TYR A 177 9.81 7.15 29.87
CA TYR A 177 9.36 6.97 28.48
C TYR A 177 9.19 8.29 27.74
N SER A 178 8.69 9.33 28.42
CA SER A 178 8.48 10.67 27.84
C SER A 178 9.75 11.38 27.39
N ASN A 179 10.93 10.86 27.77
CA ASN A 179 12.21 11.42 27.39
C ASN A 179 12.90 10.58 26.33
N ASN A 180 12.41 9.37 26.04
CA ASN A 180 12.99 8.51 25.03
C ASN A 180 12.63 9.05 23.64
N PRO A 181 13.60 9.51 22.83
CA PRO A 181 13.32 10.13 21.54
C PRO A 181 12.66 9.17 20.56
N ARG A 182 12.95 7.87 20.62
CA ARG A 182 12.33 6.85 19.75
C ARG A 182 10.86 6.66 20.11
N ALA A 183 10.52 6.63 21.40
CA ALA A 183 9.14 6.55 21.88
C ALA A 183 8.33 7.79 21.49
N ILE A 184 8.90 8.99 21.66
CA ILE A 184 8.28 10.25 21.27
C ILE A 184 8.06 10.29 19.75
N ALA A 185 9.07 9.89 18.97
CA ALA A 185 8.97 9.87 17.52
C ALA A 185 7.91 8.87 17.05
N ALA A 186 7.82 7.68 17.65
CA ALA A 186 6.74 6.72 17.36
C ALA A 186 5.35 7.36 17.54
N VAL A 187 5.12 8.04 18.67
CA VAL A 187 3.86 8.78 18.88
C VAL A 187 3.67 9.91 17.87
N ALA A 188 4.74 10.61 17.48
CA ALA A 188 4.63 11.68 16.49
C ALA A 188 4.20 11.17 15.10
N PHE A 189 4.55 9.93 14.74
CA PHE A 189 4.19 9.31 13.46
C PHE A 189 2.84 8.57 13.48
N VAL A 190 2.43 7.98 14.61
CA VAL A 190 1.15 7.26 14.72
C VAL A 190 -0.06 8.18 14.51
N TRP A 191 0.01 9.44 14.97
CA TRP A 191 -1.11 10.39 14.81
C TRP A 191 -1.38 10.78 13.34
N PRO A 192 -0.37 11.23 12.56
CA PRO A 192 -0.50 11.37 11.11
C PRO A 192 -0.89 10.06 10.41
N GLY A 193 -0.37 8.92 10.89
CA GLY A 193 -0.74 7.58 10.42
C GLY A 193 -2.24 7.34 10.54
N LEU A 194 -2.83 7.59 11.70
CA LEU A 194 -4.27 7.50 11.94
C LEU A 194 -5.08 8.37 10.97
N LEU A 195 -4.67 9.61 10.74
CA LEU A 195 -5.35 10.50 9.78
C LEU A 195 -5.30 9.93 8.36
N ALA A 196 -4.16 9.37 7.96
CA ALA A 196 -4.00 8.73 6.66
C ALA A 196 -4.81 7.42 6.55
N VAL A 197 -4.95 6.66 7.64
CA VAL A 197 -5.81 5.46 7.73
C VAL A 197 -7.29 5.85 7.58
N ILE A 198 -7.75 6.91 8.26
CA ILE A 198 -9.11 7.45 8.10
C ILE A 198 -9.35 7.87 6.65
N ALA A 199 -8.43 8.62 6.06
CA ALA A 199 -8.51 9.03 4.66
C ALA A 199 -8.54 7.80 3.71
N SER A 200 -7.73 6.78 3.99
CA SER A 200 -7.70 5.53 3.22
C SER A 200 -9.04 4.81 3.28
N THR A 201 -9.67 4.74 4.45
CA THR A 201 -11.02 4.16 4.61
C THR A 201 -12.05 4.92 3.78
N ILE A 202 -12.04 6.26 3.81
CA ILE A 202 -12.97 7.08 3.02
C ILE A 202 -12.77 6.83 1.52
N VAL A 203 -11.52 6.85 1.04
CA VAL A 203 -11.19 6.62 -0.38
C VAL A 203 -11.60 5.21 -0.82
N MET A 204 -11.39 4.19 0.03
CA MET A 204 -11.82 2.82 -0.24
C MET A 204 -13.34 2.76 -0.44
N TRP A 205 -14.10 3.39 0.45
CA TRP A 205 -15.55 3.39 0.40
C TRP A 205 -16.09 4.14 -0.81
N MET A 206 -15.50 5.30 -1.14
CA MET A 206 -15.82 6.05 -2.35
C MET A 206 -15.58 5.20 -3.61
N SER A 207 -14.45 4.50 -3.66
CA SER A 207 -14.16 3.63 -4.80
C SER A 207 -15.10 2.44 -4.91
N LEU A 208 -15.45 1.80 -3.80
CA LEU A 208 -16.40 0.69 -3.83
C LEU A 208 -17.77 1.18 -4.32
N GLY A 209 -18.21 2.35 -3.85
CA GLY A 209 -19.48 2.96 -4.28
C GLY A 209 -19.49 3.37 -5.76
N HIS A 210 -18.37 3.87 -6.28
CA HIS A 210 -18.22 4.15 -7.72
C HIS A 210 -18.25 2.85 -8.53
N ASN A 211 -17.48 1.84 -8.13
CA ASN A 211 -17.43 0.56 -8.81
C ASN A 211 -18.81 -0.13 -8.88
N ASP A 212 -19.61 -0.01 -7.81
CA ASP A 212 -20.98 -0.55 -7.75
C ASP A 212 -21.95 0.13 -8.74
N ARG A 213 -21.75 1.42 -9.04
CA ARG A 213 -22.64 2.20 -9.92
C ARG A 213 -22.21 2.21 -11.37
N GLU A 214 -20.90 2.25 -11.60
CA GLU A 214 -20.33 2.77 -12.84
C GLU A 214 -19.24 1.85 -13.44
N GLY A 215 -18.86 0.81 -12.71
CA GLY A 215 -17.70 -0.02 -13.03
C GLY A 215 -16.37 0.64 -12.64
N PRO A 216 -15.24 -0.07 -12.82
CA PRO A 216 -13.92 0.35 -12.33
C PRO A 216 -13.23 1.44 -13.17
N LYS A 217 -13.73 1.68 -14.39
CA LYS A 217 -13.17 2.69 -15.32
C LYS A 217 -13.53 4.11 -14.88
N SER A 218 -12.63 5.06 -15.15
CA SER A 218 -12.88 6.47 -14.89
C SER A 218 -13.92 7.06 -15.85
N THR A 219 -14.64 8.09 -15.40
CA THR A 219 -15.69 8.76 -16.20
C THR A 219 -15.15 9.30 -17.53
N HIS A 220 -13.91 9.81 -17.54
CA HIS A 220 -13.24 10.31 -18.73
C HIS A 220 -12.98 9.20 -19.75
N TYR A 221 -12.38 8.09 -19.32
CA TYR A 221 -12.06 6.98 -20.22
C TYR A 221 -13.32 6.29 -20.75
N ARG A 222 -14.37 6.18 -19.93
CA ARG A 222 -15.67 5.65 -20.38
C ARG A 222 -16.34 6.54 -21.42
N ASN A 223 -16.21 7.87 -21.28
CA ASN A 223 -16.78 8.80 -22.26
C ASN A 223 -15.97 8.79 -23.57
N GLU A 224 -14.66 8.62 -23.50
CA GLU A 224 -13.81 8.41 -24.68
C GLU A 224 -14.18 7.10 -25.41
N GLU A 225 -14.31 5.97 -24.72
CA GLU A 225 -14.78 4.70 -25.33
C GLU A 225 -16.15 4.84 -25.98
N LYS A 226 -17.09 5.56 -25.34
CA LYS A 226 -18.43 5.81 -25.91
C LYS A 226 -18.39 6.69 -27.16
N ASN A 227 -17.52 7.69 -27.18
CA ASN A 227 -17.37 8.57 -28.33
C ASN A 227 -16.72 7.85 -29.51
N PHE A 228 -15.68 7.06 -29.28
CA PHE A 228 -15.07 6.22 -30.32
C PHE A 228 -16.05 5.16 -30.87
N GLY A 229 -16.88 4.55 -30.03
CA GLY A 229 -17.91 3.61 -30.48
C GLY A 229 -19.01 4.26 -31.34
N ASN A 230 -19.36 5.52 -31.05
CA ASN A 230 -20.32 6.27 -31.83
C ASN A 230 -19.75 6.75 -33.17
N ASP A 231 -18.48 7.16 -33.23
CA ASP A 231 -17.83 7.59 -34.48
C ASP A 231 -17.67 6.42 -35.48
N VAL A 232 -17.41 5.20 -34.98
CA VAL A 232 -17.37 3.99 -35.82
C VAL A 232 -18.76 3.61 -36.33
N SER A 233 -19.80 3.70 -35.48
CA SER A 233 -21.20 3.49 -35.91
C SER A 233 -21.69 4.54 -36.90
N GLN A 234 -21.16 5.77 -36.86
CA GLN A 234 -21.55 6.82 -37.79
C GLN A 234 -20.80 6.71 -39.14
N ALA A 235 -19.60 6.14 -39.15
CA ALA A 235 -18.85 5.86 -40.39
C ALA A 235 -19.46 4.71 -41.20
N ASP A 236 -20.03 3.70 -40.55
CA ASP A 236 -20.68 2.55 -41.21
C ASP A 236 -22.10 2.87 -41.73
N ALA A 237 -22.70 4.00 -41.32
CA ALA A 237 -24.04 4.42 -41.73
C ALA A 237 -24.07 5.28 -43.02
N VAL A 238 -22.92 5.58 -43.64
CA VAL A 238 -22.82 6.48 -44.82
C VAL A 238 -22.53 5.73 -46.13
N SER A 239 -22.60 4.40 -46.15
CA SER A 239 -22.44 3.63 -47.39
C SER A 239 -23.64 2.74 -47.72
N GLU A 240 -24.78 3.35 -48.00
CA GLU A 240 -25.77 2.73 -48.90
C GLU A 240 -25.55 3.29 -50.32
N PRO A 241 -25.16 2.48 -51.31
CA PRO A 241 -25.10 2.94 -52.69
C PRO A 241 -26.51 2.94 -53.29
N GLU A 242 -26.99 4.13 -53.67
CA GLU A 242 -28.17 4.29 -54.52
C GLU A 242 -27.98 3.50 -55.82
N THR A 243 -28.95 2.62 -56.09
CA THR A 243 -29.06 1.89 -57.35
C THR A 243 -29.57 2.83 -58.44
N SER A 244 -28.72 3.18 -59.40
CA SER A 244 -29.17 3.76 -60.68
C SER A 244 -28.67 2.93 -61.85
N HIS A 245 -29.64 2.41 -62.62
CA HIS A 245 -29.43 1.74 -63.90
C HIS A 245 -29.27 2.78 -65.02
N ALA A 246 -28.18 2.73 -65.78
CA ALA A 246 -28.16 3.08 -67.23
C ALA A 246 -26.87 2.62 -67.96
N ALA A 247 -27.07 1.66 -68.87
CA ALA A 247 -26.46 1.41 -70.19
C ALA A 247 -24.95 1.67 -70.50
N PHE A 248 -24.22 0.56 -70.69
CA PHE A 248 -23.46 0.09 -71.89
C PHE A 248 -22.63 1.08 -72.75
N ASN A 249 -21.29 0.93 -72.76
CA ASN A 249 -20.49 0.45 -73.92
C ASN A 249 -18.97 0.44 -73.67
N GLY A 250 -18.30 -0.67 -74.05
CA GLY A 250 -17.03 -0.60 -74.80
C GLY A 250 -15.69 -0.94 -74.12
N ALA A 251 -15.16 -2.12 -74.51
CA ALA A 251 -13.75 -2.41 -74.82
C ALA A 251 -12.74 -2.83 -73.70
N THR A 252 -12.42 -4.14 -73.70
CA THR A 252 -11.08 -4.81 -73.75
C THR A 252 -9.91 -4.21 -72.92
N THR A 253 -9.04 -4.94 -72.20
CA THR A 253 -8.59 -6.35 -72.23
C THR A 253 -7.57 -6.58 -71.10
N ASN A 254 -7.47 -7.85 -70.67
CA ASN A 254 -6.28 -8.57 -70.18
C ASN A 254 -5.63 -8.21 -68.83
N GLY A 255 -5.50 -9.23 -67.97
CA GLY A 255 -4.36 -9.33 -67.05
C GLY A 255 -4.59 -10.09 -65.74
N ALA A 256 -4.70 -11.42 -65.83
CA ALA A 256 -4.28 -12.46 -64.87
C ALA A 256 -3.84 -12.11 -63.41
N THR A 257 -4.47 -12.79 -62.44
CA THR A 257 -3.91 -13.68 -61.37
C THR A 257 -2.47 -13.43 -60.86
N THR A 258 -2.08 -13.55 -59.58
CA THR A 258 -2.51 -14.45 -58.48
C THR A 258 -1.78 -14.07 -57.18
N ASN A 259 -2.38 -14.49 -56.06
CA ASN A 259 -1.88 -14.66 -54.67
C ASN A 259 -0.39 -14.95 -54.44
N GLY A 260 0.13 -14.51 -53.28
CA GLY A 260 1.30 -15.11 -52.64
C GLY A 260 1.76 -14.40 -51.36
N ALA A 261 1.68 -15.11 -50.23
CA ALA A 261 2.24 -14.77 -48.90
C ALA A 261 3.78 -14.54 -48.96
N THR A 262 4.51 -13.99 -47.99
CA THR A 262 4.59 -14.37 -46.56
C THR A 262 5.63 -13.46 -45.83
N THR A 263 5.39 -13.22 -44.53
CA THR A 263 6.34 -13.17 -43.38
C THR A 263 7.54 -12.21 -43.26
N ASN A 264 7.56 -11.59 -42.06
CA ASN A 264 8.64 -11.44 -41.07
C ASN A 264 9.73 -10.36 -41.24
N GLY A 265 9.80 -9.54 -40.18
CA GLY A 265 11.04 -9.40 -39.40
C GLY A 265 11.83 -8.12 -39.66
N ALA A 266 11.47 -7.04 -38.95
CA ALA A 266 12.30 -5.85 -38.83
C ALA A 266 13.01 -5.84 -37.48
N THR A 267 14.35 -5.86 -37.49
CA THR A 267 15.20 -5.37 -36.39
C THR A 267 16.34 -4.55 -36.97
N THR A 268 16.23 -3.24 -36.74
CA THR A 268 17.25 -2.28 -36.24
C THR A 268 18.74 -2.56 -36.46
N ASN A 269 19.45 -1.53 -36.93
CA ASN A 269 20.81 -1.23 -36.47
C ASN A 269 20.92 0.25 -36.09
N GLY A 270 21.22 0.49 -34.81
CA GLY A 270 21.62 1.77 -34.25
C GLY A 270 23.14 1.90 -34.23
N ASN A 271 23.60 3.14 -34.34
CA ASN A 271 24.99 3.54 -34.34
C ASN A 271 25.70 3.26 -33.01
N GLU A 272 26.94 2.79 -33.15
CA GLU A 272 27.98 2.75 -32.14
C GLU A 272 28.34 4.15 -31.64
N HIS A 273 28.67 4.28 -30.36
CA HIS A 273 29.84 5.03 -29.92
C HIS A 273 30.33 4.50 -28.58
N ALA A 274 31.57 4.01 -28.61
CA ALA A 274 32.35 3.50 -27.50
C ALA A 274 32.91 4.64 -26.63
N TYR A 275 33.06 4.37 -25.34
CA TYR A 275 34.09 5.00 -24.49
C TYR A 275 34.70 3.92 -23.59
N GLU A 276 35.98 3.62 -23.88
CA GLU A 276 36.91 2.93 -23.00
C GLU A 276 37.40 3.89 -21.91
N GLY A 277 37.75 3.34 -20.74
CA GLY A 277 38.62 4.03 -19.79
C GLY A 277 38.62 3.47 -18.38
N VAL A 278 39.62 2.61 -18.14
CA VAL A 278 40.44 2.46 -16.91
C VAL A 278 39.74 2.16 -15.58
#